data_AF-A0A971ZRQ2-F1
#
_entry.id   AF-A0A971ZRQ2-F1
#
_cell.length_a   1.000
_cell.length_b   1.000
_cell.length_c   1.000
_cell.angle_alpha   90.00
_cell.angle_beta   90.00
_cell.angle_gamma   90.00
#
_symmetry.space_group_name_H-M   'P 1'
#
loop_
_entity.id
_entity.type
_entity.pdbx_description
1 polymer ?
#
loop_
_entity_poly.entity_id
_entity_poly.type
_entity_poly.pdbx_seq_one_letter_code
_entity_poly.pdbx_strand_id
1 'polypeptide(L)'
;MYRVFFTWFFLGSTALGSYIDSAVFINEFHYDNDGADVGEFVEVVAPTGLHDLAAVTLTLYNGGNGTAYAGPIPLSTFTQRDVVGSFAFYTLDIILQNGAPDGLALAQAGDVLQFLSYEGEFTATDGVAAGLVSTDIGVSEPPTTPAGASLQLTGRGDSYADFTWELLLSETCGTVNGRQSLVPEPASLVGWLTGLLALALVQYRRRRQCLSVR
;
A
#
# COMPACT_ATOMS: atom_id res chain seq x y z
N MET A 1 -57.97 12.00 -14.09
CA MET A 1 -57.28 12.23 -12.82
C MET A 1 -56.27 11.12 -12.61
N TYR A 2 -55.02 11.30 -13.07
CA TYR A 2 -53.88 10.47 -12.66
C TYR A 2 -52.64 11.37 -12.73
N ARG A 3 -52.09 11.71 -11.55
CA ARG A 3 -50.80 12.40 -11.41
C ARG A 3 -49.73 11.32 -11.27
N VAL A 4 -48.83 11.22 -12.23
CA VAL A 4 -47.67 10.33 -12.16
C VAL A 4 -46.60 11.05 -11.34
N PHE A 5 -46.29 10.53 -10.15
CA PHE A 5 -45.17 10.97 -9.33
C PHE A 5 -43.90 10.26 -9.84
N PHE A 6 -42.93 11.04 -10.32
CA PHE A 6 -41.59 10.54 -10.64
C PHE A 6 -40.75 10.69 -9.36
N THR A 7 -40.70 9.64 -8.54
CA THR A 7 -39.78 9.59 -7.40
C THR A 7 -38.37 9.32 -7.92
N TRP A 8 -37.53 10.35 -7.87
CA TRP A 8 -36.10 10.20 -8.09
C TRP A 8 -35.52 9.41 -6.92
N PHE A 9 -35.14 8.16 -7.19
CA PHE A 9 -34.33 7.37 -6.27
C PHE A 9 -32.90 7.88 -6.36
N PHE A 10 -32.48 8.72 -5.41
CA PHE A 10 -31.06 9.00 -5.19
C PHE A 10 -30.45 7.78 -4.51
N LEU A 11 -29.77 6.93 -5.28
CA LEU A 11 -28.79 6.00 -4.71
C LEU A 11 -27.62 6.84 -4.24
N GLY A 12 -27.56 7.09 -2.92
CA GLY A 12 -26.36 7.60 -2.28
C GLY A 12 -25.23 6.60 -2.51
N SER A 13 -24.29 6.96 -3.37
CA SER A 13 -23.00 6.28 -3.46
C SER A 13 -22.27 6.59 -2.17
N THR A 14 -22.21 5.64 -1.25
CA THR A 14 -21.17 5.66 -0.21
C THR A 14 -19.85 5.61 -0.96
N ALA A 15 -19.10 6.70 -0.96
CA ALA A 15 -17.73 6.70 -1.40
C ALA A 15 -16.96 5.78 -0.44
N LEU A 16 -16.86 4.50 -0.80
CA LEU A 16 -15.74 3.69 -0.34
C LEU A 16 -14.52 4.42 -0.90
N GLY A 17 -13.66 4.95 -0.03
CA GLY A 17 -12.41 5.58 -0.47
C GLY A 17 -11.73 4.64 -1.45
N SER A 18 -11.57 5.07 -2.70
CA SER A 18 -10.92 4.26 -3.71
C SER A 18 -9.43 4.22 -3.37
N TYR A 19 -9.02 3.19 -2.65
CA TYR A 19 -7.61 2.89 -2.44
C TYR A 19 -7.02 2.53 -3.81
N ILE A 20 -6.08 3.33 -4.28
CA ILE A 20 -5.32 2.98 -5.47
C ILE A 20 -4.35 1.87 -5.05
N ASP A 21 -4.48 0.70 -5.69
CA ASP A 21 -3.47 -0.33 -5.53
C ASP A 21 -2.11 0.25 -5.92
N SER A 22 -1.18 0.28 -4.95
CA SER A 22 0.03 1.09 -5.00
C SER A 22 1.26 0.20 -4.90
N ALA A 23 2.21 0.45 -5.80
CA ALA A 23 3.55 -0.14 -5.75
C ALA A 23 4.46 0.57 -4.72
N VAL A 24 3.98 1.64 -4.10
CA VAL A 24 4.60 2.32 -2.95
C VAL A 24 3.75 2.02 -1.72
N PHE A 25 4.32 1.35 -0.73
CA PHE A 25 3.57 0.87 0.43
C PHE A 25 4.40 0.76 1.72
N ILE A 26 3.77 0.97 2.86
CA ILE A 26 4.24 0.66 4.21
C ILE A 26 4.38 -0.86 4.27
N ASN A 27 5.60 -1.31 4.54
CA ASN A 27 5.99 -2.71 4.45
C ASN A 27 6.16 -3.37 5.81
N GLU A 28 6.71 -2.63 6.77
CA GLU A 28 7.03 -3.11 8.10
C GLU A 28 6.99 -1.93 9.07
N PHE A 29 6.51 -2.12 10.30
CA PHE A 29 6.65 -1.14 11.36
C PHE A 29 6.59 -1.80 12.74
N HIS A 30 7.08 -1.07 13.74
CA HIS A 30 7.12 -1.49 15.13
C HIS A 30 6.75 -0.31 16.03
N TYR A 31 5.82 -0.51 16.97
CA TYR A 31 5.24 0.54 17.81
C TYR A 31 5.11 0.20 19.31
N ASP A 32 5.08 -1.08 19.71
CA ASP A 32 4.90 -1.44 21.14
C ASP A 32 5.82 -2.59 21.57
N ASN A 33 6.38 -2.47 22.78
CA ASN A 33 7.24 -3.47 23.39
C ASN A 33 6.77 -3.93 24.77
N ASP A 34 7.27 -5.09 25.20
CA ASP A 34 7.31 -5.47 26.61
C ASP A 34 8.17 -4.45 27.39
N GLY A 35 7.50 -3.67 28.23
CA GLY A 35 8.13 -2.67 29.07
C GLY A 35 8.10 -1.27 28.47
N ALA A 36 9.28 -0.73 28.15
CA ALA A 36 9.40 0.60 27.54
C ALA A 36 9.68 0.43 26.05
N ASP A 37 9.03 1.26 25.23
CA ASP A 37 9.17 1.21 23.78
C ASP A 37 10.59 1.56 23.35
N VAL A 38 11.18 0.70 22.52
CA VAL A 38 12.54 0.78 22.02
C VAL A 38 12.62 0.27 20.59
N GLY A 39 13.29 1.03 19.72
CA GLY A 39 13.51 0.59 18.35
C GLY A 39 12.30 0.71 17.44
N GLU A 40 11.37 1.63 17.73
CA GLU A 40 10.25 1.94 16.86
C GLU A 40 10.72 2.48 15.50
N PHE A 41 10.08 2.01 14.43
CA PHE A 41 10.40 2.42 13.07
C PHE A 41 9.21 2.22 12.13
N VAL A 42 9.30 2.86 10.96
CA VAL A 42 8.45 2.58 9.81
C VAL A 42 9.33 2.32 8.59
N GLU A 43 8.99 1.27 7.85
CA GLU A 43 9.57 0.94 6.56
C GLU A 43 8.55 1.11 5.43
N VAL A 44 8.99 1.72 4.34
CA VAL A 44 8.25 1.84 3.08
C VAL A 44 9.04 1.18 1.97
N VAL A 45 8.36 0.35 1.18
CA VAL A 45 8.85 -0.15 -0.10
C VAL A 45 8.36 0.77 -1.21
N ALA A 46 9.24 1.10 -2.15
CA ALA A 46 8.90 1.86 -3.35
C ALA A 46 9.64 1.32 -4.58
N PRO A 47 9.13 1.56 -5.81
CA PRO A 47 9.83 1.17 -7.02
C PRO A 47 11.15 1.93 -7.18
N THR A 48 12.21 1.27 -7.63
CA THR A 48 13.52 1.91 -7.91
C THR A 48 13.46 3.00 -8.99
N GLY A 49 12.39 3.02 -9.80
CA GLY A 49 12.11 4.06 -10.79
C GLY A 49 11.39 5.29 -10.23
N LEU A 50 11.04 5.33 -8.95
CA LEU A 50 10.42 6.49 -8.33
C LEU A 50 11.46 7.61 -8.15
N HIS A 51 11.28 8.70 -8.90
CA HIS A 51 12.26 9.81 -8.90
C HIS A 51 11.94 10.91 -7.90
N ASP A 52 10.66 11.15 -7.60
CA ASP A 52 10.24 12.20 -6.68
C ASP A 52 9.88 11.61 -5.31
N LEU A 53 10.91 11.25 -4.54
CA LEU A 53 10.75 10.76 -3.17
C LEU A 53 10.21 11.83 -2.21
N ALA A 54 10.31 13.12 -2.56
CA ALA A 54 9.79 14.18 -1.71
C ALA A 54 8.26 14.29 -1.81
N ALA A 55 7.67 13.84 -2.93
CA ALA A 55 6.23 13.78 -3.11
C ALA A 55 5.57 12.63 -2.34
N VAL A 56 6.31 11.58 -1.97
CA VAL A 56 5.79 10.51 -1.10
C VAL A 56 5.99 10.93 0.35
N THR A 57 4.93 10.95 1.16
CA THR A 57 4.98 11.41 2.54
C THR A 57 4.27 10.46 3.50
N LEU A 58 4.85 10.32 4.69
CA LEU A 58 4.25 9.61 5.83
C LEU A 58 3.67 10.64 6.82
N THR A 59 2.45 10.41 7.29
CA THR A 59 1.80 11.20 8.34
C THR A 59 1.27 10.26 9.41
N LEU A 60 1.54 10.56 10.68
CA LEU A 60 1.13 9.74 11.82
C LEU A 60 -0.08 10.37 12.50
N TYR A 61 -1.03 9.54 12.91
CA TYR A 61 -2.34 9.96 13.41
C TYR A 61 -2.66 9.33 14.76
N ASN A 62 -3.20 10.17 15.66
CA ASN A 62 -3.77 9.72 16.92
C ASN A 62 -5.22 9.31 16.67
N GLY A 63 -5.58 8.04 16.83
CA GLY A 63 -6.92 7.56 16.51
C GLY A 63 -7.96 7.89 17.58
N GLY A 64 -7.53 8.23 18.80
CA GLY A 64 -8.42 8.71 19.87
C GLY A 64 -9.09 10.05 19.56
N ASN A 65 -8.47 10.92 18.76
CA ASN A 65 -9.02 12.20 18.34
C ASN A 65 -9.03 12.45 16.82
N GLY A 66 -8.43 11.54 16.05
CA GLY A 66 -8.33 11.59 14.59
C GLY A 66 -7.33 12.62 14.06
N THR A 67 -6.52 13.26 14.89
CA THR A 67 -5.58 14.32 14.46
C THR A 67 -4.20 13.78 14.14
N ALA A 68 -3.54 14.39 13.16
CA ALA A 68 -2.14 14.14 12.85
C ALA A 68 -1.23 14.68 13.97
N TYR A 69 -0.32 13.84 14.47
CA TYR A 69 0.67 14.26 15.49
C TYR A 69 2.09 14.39 14.93
N ALA A 70 2.35 13.84 13.74
CA ALA A 70 3.62 13.99 13.04
C ALA A 70 3.45 13.94 11.52
N GLY A 71 4.34 14.63 10.82
CA GLY A 71 4.35 14.72 9.36
C GLY A 71 3.63 15.93 8.78
N PRO A 72 3.55 16.03 7.44
CA PRO A 72 4.02 15.04 6.46
C PRO A 72 5.55 14.93 6.43
N ILE A 73 6.07 13.71 6.57
CA ILE A 73 7.50 13.39 6.53
C ILE A 73 7.83 12.85 5.14
N PRO A 74 8.65 13.55 4.33
CA PRO A 74 8.97 13.09 2.98
C PRO A 74 9.82 11.81 2.98
N LEU A 75 9.54 10.89 2.07
CA LEU A 75 10.32 9.66 1.88
C LEU A 75 11.79 9.97 1.52
N SER A 76 12.05 11.15 0.94
CA SER A 76 13.42 11.63 0.70
C SER A 76 14.25 11.85 1.97
N THR A 77 13.65 11.89 3.16
CA THR A 77 14.37 11.96 4.44
C THR A 77 14.60 10.58 5.08
N PHE A 78 14.04 9.52 4.51
CA PHE A 78 14.24 8.15 4.99
C PHE A 78 15.61 7.64 4.56
N THR A 79 16.14 6.68 5.30
CA THR A 79 17.37 6.00 4.89
C THR A 79 17.02 4.90 3.89
N GLN A 80 17.51 5.01 2.65
CA GLN A 80 17.44 3.88 1.71
C GLN A 80 18.39 2.77 2.19
N ARG A 81 17.87 1.56 2.35
CA ARG A 81 18.60 0.38 2.82
C ARG A 81 18.94 -0.51 1.61
N ASP A 82 18.26 -1.64 1.47
CA ASP A 82 18.50 -2.59 0.38
C ASP A 82 17.71 -2.27 -0.88
N VAL A 83 18.09 -2.94 -1.98
CA VAL A 83 17.36 -2.97 -3.25
C VAL A 83 17.31 -4.41 -3.75
N VAL A 84 16.10 -4.94 -3.91
CA VAL A 84 15.87 -6.28 -4.46
C VAL A 84 15.06 -6.16 -5.74
N GLY A 85 15.69 -6.42 -6.89
CA GLY A 85 15.03 -6.27 -8.19
C GLY A 85 14.60 -4.81 -8.44
N SER A 86 13.29 -4.57 -8.57
CA SER A 86 12.71 -3.24 -8.77
C SER A 86 12.21 -2.60 -7.47
N PHE A 87 12.47 -3.20 -6.30
CA PHE A 87 11.98 -2.73 -5.01
C PHE A 87 13.13 -2.13 -4.19
N ALA A 88 12.94 -0.91 -3.70
CA ALA A 88 13.86 -0.24 -2.79
C ALA A 88 13.19 -0.06 -1.42
N PHE A 89 13.95 -0.30 -0.36
CA PHE A 89 13.49 -0.23 1.03
C PHE A 89 13.95 1.07 1.69
N TYR A 90 13.02 1.79 2.32
CA TYR A 90 13.26 3.07 2.96
C TYR A 90 12.80 3.00 4.42
N THR A 91 13.72 3.23 5.36
CA THR A 91 13.44 3.11 6.80
C THR A 91 13.53 4.45 7.50
N LEU A 92 12.66 4.69 8.47
CA LEU A 92 12.70 5.83 9.36
C LEU A 92 12.50 5.36 10.81
N ASP A 93 13.49 5.63 11.66
CA ASP A 93 13.34 5.48 13.11
C ASP A 93 12.43 6.63 13.59
N ILE A 94 11.30 6.29 14.20
CA ILE A 94 10.29 7.26 14.61
C ILE A 94 9.44 6.72 15.75
N ILE A 95 9.12 7.58 16.70
CA ILE A 95 8.24 7.24 17.82
C ILE A 95 6.80 7.18 17.31
N LEU A 96 6.19 6.01 17.47
CA LEU A 96 4.79 5.75 17.24
C LEU A 96 4.03 5.88 18.58
N GLN A 97 2.71 6.02 18.51
CA GLN A 97 1.89 6.04 19.72
C GLN A 97 1.23 4.67 19.90
N ASN A 98 1.18 4.20 21.15
CA ASN A 98 0.54 2.94 21.51
C ASN A 98 -0.95 3.24 21.69
N GLY A 99 -1.71 3.23 20.60
CA GLY A 99 -3.13 3.55 20.61
C GLY A 99 -4.03 2.42 20.15
N ALA A 100 -5.17 2.32 20.82
CA ALA A 100 -6.30 1.52 20.39
C ALA A 100 -7.49 2.42 20.00
N PRO A 101 -7.53 2.98 18.77
CA PRO A 101 -6.55 2.84 17.69
C PRO A 101 -5.61 4.04 17.53
N ASP A 102 -4.50 3.85 16.81
CA ASP A 102 -3.67 4.87 16.17
C ASP A 102 -3.36 4.46 14.71
N GLY A 103 -2.76 5.34 13.91
CA GLY A 103 -2.58 5.05 12.48
C GLY A 103 -1.55 5.85 11.70
N LEU A 104 -1.37 5.43 10.45
CA LEU A 104 -0.32 5.85 9.53
C LEU A 104 -0.98 6.16 8.17
N ALA A 105 -0.73 7.33 7.61
CA ALA A 105 -1.12 7.66 6.25
C ALA A 105 0.11 7.79 5.35
N LEU A 106 0.15 7.03 4.26
CA LEU A 106 1.10 7.18 3.18
C LEU A 106 0.40 7.88 2.02
N ALA A 107 0.97 8.98 1.53
CA ALA A 107 0.41 9.75 0.43
C ALA A 107 1.47 10.04 -0.63
N GLN A 108 1.02 10.25 -1.87
CA GLN A 108 1.87 10.69 -2.97
C GLN A 108 1.25 11.92 -3.64
N ALA A 109 1.99 13.03 -3.63
CA ALA A 109 1.55 14.31 -4.18
C ALA A 109 0.18 14.80 -3.64
N GLY A 110 -0.17 14.42 -2.41
CA GLY A 110 -1.43 14.77 -1.74
C GLY A 110 -2.54 13.73 -1.89
N ASP A 111 -2.37 12.73 -2.77
CA ASP A 111 -3.30 11.61 -2.88
C ASP A 111 -2.95 10.52 -1.85
N VAL A 112 -3.92 10.11 -1.03
CA VAL A 112 -3.71 9.06 -0.03
C VAL A 112 -3.57 7.72 -0.73
N LEU A 113 -2.38 7.12 -0.62
CA LEU A 113 -2.11 5.75 -1.06
C LEU A 113 -2.60 4.77 -0.01
N GLN A 114 -2.30 5.04 1.26
CA GLN A 114 -2.71 4.21 2.38
C GLN A 114 -3.15 5.04 3.56
N PHE A 115 -4.18 4.60 4.26
CA PHE A 115 -4.50 5.07 5.60
C PHE A 115 -4.80 3.85 6.47
N LEU A 116 -3.77 3.38 7.16
CA LEU A 116 -3.80 2.16 7.96
C LEU A 116 -3.91 2.53 9.44
N SER A 117 -4.57 1.68 10.20
CA SER A 117 -4.59 1.74 11.66
C SER A 117 -4.31 0.39 12.28
N TYR A 118 -3.92 0.40 13.54
CA TYR A 118 -3.78 -0.79 14.37
C TYR A 118 -4.72 -0.67 15.58
N GLU A 119 -5.17 -1.83 16.06
CA GLU A 119 -6.07 -1.94 17.22
C GLU A 119 -7.45 -1.28 17.04
N GLY A 120 -7.91 -1.17 15.79
CA GLY A 120 -9.22 -0.67 15.42
C GLY A 120 -9.18 0.40 14.33
N GLU A 121 -10.36 0.89 13.93
CA GLU A 121 -10.53 1.91 12.90
C GLU A 121 -10.90 3.27 13.51
N PHE A 122 -10.51 4.35 12.85
CA PHE A 122 -10.93 5.71 13.19
C PHE A 122 -11.05 6.59 11.95
N THR A 123 -11.69 7.76 12.10
CA THR A 123 -11.77 8.77 11.04
C THR A 123 -10.79 9.89 11.32
N ALA A 124 -9.92 10.20 10.37
CA ALA A 124 -9.04 11.35 10.50
C ALA A 124 -9.83 12.67 10.44
N THR A 125 -9.51 13.62 11.30
CA THR A 125 -10.16 14.93 11.40
C THR A 125 -9.35 16.03 10.71
N ASP A 126 -8.07 15.79 10.44
CA ASP A 126 -7.17 16.71 9.74
C ASP A 126 -6.09 15.97 8.89
N GLY A 127 -5.11 16.73 8.39
CA GLY A 127 -4.02 16.22 7.57
C GLY A 127 -4.46 15.66 6.21
N VAL A 128 -3.59 14.85 5.60
CA VAL A 128 -3.81 14.31 4.24
C VAL A 128 -4.97 13.32 4.17
N ALA A 129 -5.28 12.63 5.26
CA ALA A 129 -6.37 11.68 5.36
C ALA A 129 -7.68 12.28 5.89
N ALA A 130 -7.81 13.60 6.03
CA ALA A 130 -8.99 14.25 6.62
C ALA A 130 -10.30 13.76 6.00
N GLY A 131 -11.21 13.25 6.84
CA GLY A 131 -12.51 12.71 6.45
C GLY A 131 -12.49 11.27 5.92
N LEU A 132 -11.32 10.63 5.80
CA LEU A 132 -11.20 9.22 5.48
C LEU A 132 -11.28 8.38 6.75
N VAL A 133 -11.83 7.17 6.62
CA VAL A 133 -11.79 6.12 7.65
C VAL A 133 -10.53 5.28 7.41
N SER A 134 -9.75 5.02 8.45
CA SER A 134 -8.57 4.15 8.39
C SER A 134 -8.99 2.70 8.15
N THR A 135 -8.09 1.90 7.59
CA THR A 135 -8.25 0.46 7.47
C THR A 135 -7.45 -0.21 8.59
N ASP A 136 -8.12 -0.93 9.48
CA ASP A 136 -7.45 -1.73 10.50
C ASP A 136 -6.65 -2.87 9.85
N ILE A 137 -5.38 -2.99 10.21
CA ILE A 137 -4.49 -4.03 9.66
C ILE A 137 -4.81 -5.43 10.20
N GLY A 138 -5.62 -5.52 11.28
CA GLY A 138 -6.13 -6.77 11.84
C GLY A 138 -5.14 -7.57 12.67
N VAL A 139 -3.94 -7.03 12.90
CA VAL A 139 -2.91 -7.54 13.82
C VAL A 139 -2.40 -6.39 14.68
N SER A 140 -1.86 -6.70 15.85
CA SER A 140 -1.32 -5.71 16.79
C SER A 140 -0.11 -6.26 17.52
N GLU A 141 0.67 -5.35 18.09
CA GLU A 141 1.73 -5.64 19.04
C GLU A 141 1.15 -5.48 20.44
N PRO A 142 0.87 -6.58 21.17
CA PRO A 142 0.45 -6.44 22.56
C PRO A 142 1.61 -5.88 23.42
N PRO A 143 1.33 -5.38 24.65
CA PRO A 143 2.35 -4.90 25.59
C PRO A 143 3.31 -5.97 26.13
N THR A 144 3.31 -7.17 25.53
CA THR A 144 4.21 -8.28 25.80
C THR A 144 5.08 -8.61 24.58
N THR A 145 5.05 -7.78 23.54
CA THR A 145 5.79 -7.97 22.30
C THR A 145 7.28 -7.82 22.57
N PRO A 146 8.11 -8.84 22.32
CA PRO A 146 9.54 -8.73 22.60
C PRO A 146 10.19 -7.68 21.69
N ALA A 147 11.21 -6.99 22.20
CA ALA A 147 12.06 -6.13 21.38
C ALA A 147 12.67 -6.90 20.19
N GLY A 148 12.62 -6.29 19.01
CA GLY A 148 13.03 -6.92 17.75
C GLY A 148 11.95 -7.78 17.08
N ALA A 149 10.70 -7.75 17.57
CA ALA A 149 9.54 -8.16 16.79
C ALA A 149 8.97 -6.96 16.01
N SER A 150 8.18 -7.23 14.98
CA SER A 150 7.55 -6.19 14.18
C SER A 150 6.31 -6.69 13.45
N LEU A 151 5.46 -5.76 13.04
CA LEU A 151 4.37 -6.01 12.11
C LEU A 151 4.94 -5.97 10.69
N GLN A 152 4.77 -7.06 9.95
CA GLN A 152 5.35 -7.26 8.62
C GLN A 152 4.30 -7.64 7.59
N LEU A 153 4.38 -7.07 6.39
CA LEU A 153 3.69 -7.62 5.23
C LEU A 153 4.33 -8.94 4.79
N THR A 154 3.49 -9.96 4.65
CA THR A 154 3.83 -11.30 4.15
C THR A 154 3.01 -11.62 2.90
N GLY A 155 3.46 -12.57 2.07
CA GLY A 155 2.76 -12.91 0.82
C GLY A 155 3.66 -12.78 -0.40
N ARG A 156 3.05 -12.69 -1.60
CA ARG A 156 3.79 -12.70 -2.87
C ARG A 156 3.13 -11.80 -3.91
N GLY A 157 3.86 -10.80 -4.38
CA GLY A 157 3.39 -9.87 -5.41
C GLY A 157 4.29 -8.63 -5.54
N ASP A 158 3.73 -7.54 -6.04
CA ASP A 158 4.42 -6.25 -6.23
C ASP A 158 3.65 -5.01 -5.76
N SER A 159 2.43 -5.18 -5.26
CA SER A 159 1.63 -4.10 -4.70
C SER A 159 1.09 -4.44 -3.31
N TYR A 160 0.66 -3.42 -2.57
CA TYR A 160 0.12 -3.59 -1.21
C TYR A 160 -0.98 -4.67 -1.13
N ALA A 161 -1.85 -4.73 -2.13
CA ALA A 161 -3.00 -5.64 -2.14
C ALA A 161 -2.62 -7.14 -2.22
N ASP A 162 -1.37 -7.45 -2.60
CA ASP A 162 -0.87 -8.83 -2.70
C ASP A 162 -0.39 -9.40 -1.36
N PHE A 163 -0.35 -8.57 -0.31
CA PHE A 163 0.23 -8.91 0.98
C PHE A 163 -0.77 -8.84 2.11
N THR A 164 -0.43 -9.51 3.21
CA THR A 164 -1.20 -9.51 4.45
C THR A 164 -0.29 -9.26 5.64
N TRP A 165 -0.75 -8.47 6.60
CA TRP A 165 -0.02 -8.17 7.83
C TRP A 165 0.07 -9.41 8.75
N GLU A 166 1.25 -9.64 9.31
CA GLU A 166 1.53 -10.65 10.33
C GLU A 166 2.48 -10.05 11.39
N LEU A 167 2.27 -10.36 12.67
CA LEU A 167 3.26 -10.10 13.72
C LEU A 167 4.32 -11.19 13.67
N LEU A 168 5.58 -10.82 13.37
CA LEU A 168 6.71 -11.74 13.37
C LEU A 168 7.70 -11.38 14.48
N LEU A 169 8.32 -12.40 15.09
CA LEU A 169 9.20 -12.25 16.26
C LEU A 169 10.64 -11.86 15.92
N SER A 170 10.90 -11.53 14.65
CA SER A 170 12.20 -11.06 14.17
C SER A 170 11.92 -10.03 13.08
N GLU A 171 12.20 -8.78 13.39
CA GLU A 171 12.17 -7.67 12.45
C GLU A 171 13.16 -7.91 11.30
N THR A 172 12.83 -7.31 10.16
CA THR A 172 13.58 -7.39 8.90
C THR A 172 13.92 -6.00 8.35
N CYS A 173 13.76 -4.97 9.18
CA CYS A 173 13.97 -3.56 8.85
C CYS A 173 15.19 -3.35 7.93
N GLY A 174 14.90 -2.84 6.74
CA GLY A 174 15.84 -2.57 5.66
C GLY A 174 16.02 -3.70 4.65
N THR A 175 15.32 -4.82 4.78
CA THR A 175 15.42 -6.02 3.93
C THR A 175 14.05 -6.64 3.65
N VAL A 176 13.98 -7.67 2.81
CA VAL A 176 12.73 -8.39 2.52
C VAL A 176 12.15 -9.02 3.78
N ASN A 177 10.86 -8.81 4.02
CA ASN A 177 10.16 -9.35 5.18
C ASN A 177 10.17 -10.88 5.26
N GLY A 178 9.99 -11.39 6.48
CA GLY A 178 9.75 -12.80 6.71
C GLY A 178 8.54 -13.30 5.90
N ARG A 179 8.73 -14.38 5.12
CA ARG A 179 7.67 -14.96 4.27
C ARG A 179 7.13 -14.03 3.19
N GLN A 180 7.85 -12.96 2.87
CA GLN A 180 7.53 -12.10 1.73
C GLN A 180 8.33 -12.53 0.49
N SER A 181 7.67 -12.50 -0.66
CA SER A 181 8.29 -12.71 -1.97
C SER A 181 7.91 -11.57 -2.90
N LEU A 182 8.83 -10.64 -3.09
CA LEU A 182 8.66 -9.53 -4.02
C LEU A 182 8.89 -10.00 -5.45
N VAL A 183 7.82 -10.03 -6.23
CA VAL A 183 7.84 -10.48 -7.62
C VAL A 183 7.12 -9.44 -8.45
N PRO A 184 7.83 -8.72 -9.36
CA PRO A 184 7.13 -7.86 -10.32
C PRO A 184 6.13 -8.75 -11.06
N GLU A 185 4.85 -8.39 -11.02
CA GLU A 185 3.84 -9.11 -11.76
C GLU A 185 4.31 -9.13 -13.23
N PRO A 186 4.41 -10.31 -13.88
CA PRO A 186 4.84 -10.34 -15.26
C PRO A 186 3.86 -9.50 -16.06
N ALA A 187 4.31 -8.36 -16.60
CA ALA A 187 3.53 -7.46 -17.43
C ALA A 187 2.61 -8.30 -18.31
N SER A 188 1.32 -8.34 -17.94
CA SER A 188 0.41 -9.44 -18.25
C SER A 188 0.75 -10.20 -19.55
N LEU A 189 0.94 -11.52 -19.47
CA LEU A 189 1.13 -12.41 -20.65
C LEU A 189 -0.03 -12.31 -21.68
N VAL A 190 -1.09 -11.57 -21.37
CA VAL A 190 -2.17 -11.15 -22.28
C VAL A 190 -1.63 -10.42 -23.54
N GLY A 191 -0.48 -9.73 -23.44
CA GLY A 191 0.17 -9.08 -24.59
C GLY A 191 0.85 -10.04 -25.59
N TRP A 192 1.26 -11.24 -25.15
CA TRP A 192 2.03 -12.17 -25.99
C TRP A 192 1.14 -13.14 -26.78
N LEU A 193 -0.05 -13.46 -26.27
CA LEU A 193 -1.04 -14.29 -26.99
C LEU A 193 -1.77 -13.54 -28.12
N THR A 194 -1.93 -12.21 -28.02
CA THR A 194 -2.52 -11.41 -29.11
C THR A 194 -1.51 -11.13 -30.24
N GLY A 195 -0.22 -11.02 -29.93
CA GLY A 195 0.84 -10.83 -30.92
C GLY A 195 1.06 -12.04 -31.84
N LEU A 196 1.04 -13.26 -31.31
CA LEU A 196 1.20 -14.49 -32.10
C LEU A 196 -0.01 -14.78 -33.01
N LEU A 197 -1.23 -14.47 -32.56
CA LEU A 197 -2.44 -14.62 -33.36
C LEU A 197 -2.52 -13.57 -34.48
N ALA A 198 -2.08 -12.33 -34.22
CA ALA A 198 -2.00 -11.29 -35.24
C ALA A 198 -0.97 -11.61 -36.34
N LEU A 199 0.20 -12.13 -35.99
CA LEU A 199 1.19 -12.57 -36.98
C LEU A 199 0.69 -13.76 -37.81
N ALA A 200 0.05 -14.74 -37.16
CA ALA A 200 -0.53 -15.90 -37.86
C ALA A 200 -1.64 -15.48 -38.84
N LEU A 201 -2.53 -14.56 -38.46
CA LEU A 201 -3.58 -14.01 -39.33
C LEU A 201 -3.04 -13.18 -40.49
N VAL A 202 -1.99 -12.38 -40.27
CA VAL A 202 -1.32 -11.60 -41.33
C VAL A 202 -0.61 -12.52 -42.33
N GLN A 203 0.11 -13.53 -41.84
CA GLN A 203 0.77 -14.52 -42.70
C GLN A 203 -0.24 -15.38 -43.48
N TYR A 204 -1.36 -15.74 -42.84
CA TYR A 204 -2.46 -16.46 -43.48
C TYR A 204 -3.13 -15.66 -44.61
N ARG A 205 -3.42 -14.37 -44.38
CA ARG A 205 -4.02 -13.48 -45.39
C ARG A 205 -3.09 -13.25 -46.60
N ARG A 206 -1.77 -13.12 -46.38
CA ARG A 206 -0.80 -12.99 -47.47
C ARG A 206 -0.70 -14.25 -48.34
N ARG A 207 -0.77 -15.45 -47.75
CA ARG A 207 -0.74 -16.71 -48.52
C ARG A 207 -1.99 -16.91 -49.40
N ARG A 208 -3.17 -16.46 -48.94
CA ARG A 208 -4.42 -16.53 -49.72
C ARG A 208 -4.41 -15.62 -50.95
N GLN A 209 -3.83 -14.41 -50.85
CA GLN A 209 -3.75 -13.47 -51.97
C GLN A 209 -2.87 -13.98 -53.12
N CYS A 210 -1.81 -14.75 -52.82
CA CYS A 210 -0.97 -15.37 -53.84
C CYS A 210 -1.60 -16.59 -54.54
N LEU A 211 -2.63 -17.20 -53.94
CA LEU A 211 -3.32 -18.38 -54.50
C LEU A 211 -4.52 -18.03 -55.38
N SER A 212 -4.95 -16.77 -55.41
CA SER A 212 -6.12 -16.29 -56.16
C SER A 212 -5.79 -15.73 -57.55
N VAL A 213 -4.52 -15.78 -57.99
CA VAL A 213 -4.06 -15.21 -59.28
C VAL A 213 -3.55 -16.32 -60.21
N ARG A 214 -4.33 -17.39 -60.38
CA ARG A 214 -4.17 -18.38 -61.44
C ARG A 214 -5.52 -18.74 -62.02
#